data_AF-A0A0D0UAL1-F1
#
_entry.id   AF-A0A0D0UAL1-F1
#
_cell.length_a   1.000
_cell.length_b   1.000
_cell.length_c   1.000
_cell.angle_alpha   90.00
_cell.angle_beta   90.00
_cell.angle_gamma   90.00
#
_symmetry.space_group_name_H-M   'P 1'
#
loop_
_entity.id
_entity.type
_entity.pdbx_description
1 polymer ?
#
loop_
_entity_poly.entity_id
_entity_poly.type
_entity_poly.pdbx_seq_one_letter_code
_entity_poly.pdbx_strand_id
1 'polypeptide(L)'
;MSLDLDEGRTPKTLPHVFDLEPLAKHFEENPLPSGACKLIDLLGDVFLDTEDDIKVVAAALWTLAVKYDNLPSEERPSDRETSRKVGSPPSKTREV
;
A
#
# COMPACT_ATOMS: atom_id res chain seq x y z
N MET A 1 -1.60 30.09 3.61
CA MET A 1 -1.13 29.33 2.42
C MET A 1 -2.11 28.21 2.24
N SER A 2 -3.06 28.39 1.32
CA SER A 2 -4.09 27.40 1.02
C SER A 2 -3.47 26.32 0.17
N LEU A 3 -3.58 25.08 0.62
CA LEU A 3 -3.16 23.93 -0.19
C LEU A 3 -4.26 23.74 -1.24
N ASP A 4 -3.99 24.12 -2.48
CA ASP A 4 -4.76 23.68 -3.64
C ASP A 4 -4.55 22.16 -3.78
N LEU A 5 -5.30 21.43 -2.96
CA LEU A 5 -5.66 20.04 -3.19
C LEU A 5 -6.77 20.11 -4.22
N ASP A 6 -6.62 19.42 -5.34
CA ASP A 6 -7.72 19.10 -6.24
C ASP A 6 -8.92 18.66 -5.38
N GLU A 7 -9.98 19.49 -5.36
CA GLU A 7 -10.89 19.74 -4.24
C GLU A 7 -11.86 18.60 -3.87
N GLY A 8 -11.59 17.35 -4.25
CA GLY A 8 -12.56 16.27 -4.10
C GLY A 8 -12.02 14.88 -3.81
N ARG A 9 -10.71 14.67 -3.74
CA ARG A 9 -10.16 13.31 -3.65
C ARG A 9 -9.44 13.03 -2.34
N THR A 10 -10.20 12.57 -1.35
CA THR A 10 -9.61 11.79 -0.25
C THR A 10 -9.31 10.38 -0.77
N PRO A 11 -8.06 9.89 -0.72
CA PRO A 11 -7.76 8.51 -1.09
C PRO A 11 -8.58 7.55 -0.23
N LYS A 12 -9.16 6.52 -0.85
CA LYS A 12 -10.05 5.57 -0.18
C LYS A 12 -9.33 4.74 0.87
N THR A 13 -8.05 4.48 0.64
CA THR A 13 -7.20 3.70 1.56
C THR A 13 -6.56 4.55 2.66
N LEU A 14 -6.64 5.89 2.59
CA LEU A 14 -6.07 6.77 3.61
C LEU A 14 -6.74 6.68 5.00
N PRO A 15 -8.07 6.54 5.15
CA PRO A 15 -8.71 6.36 6.46
C PRO A 15 -8.59 4.93 7.03
N HIS A 16 -7.73 4.08 6.47
CA HIS A 16 -7.55 2.70 6.93
C HIS A 16 -7.03 2.65 8.37
N VAL A 17 -7.65 1.81 9.20
CA VAL A 17 -7.20 1.50 10.55
C VAL A 17 -6.61 0.11 10.52
N PHE A 18 -5.32 -0.01 10.88
CA PHE A 18 -4.61 -1.27 10.82
C PHE A 18 -5.04 -2.23 11.93
N ASP A 19 -5.42 -3.46 11.57
CA ASP A 19 -5.68 -4.54 12.51
C ASP A 19 -4.37 -5.17 13.01
N LEU A 20 -3.34 -5.21 12.15
CA LEU A 20 -2.02 -5.73 12.50
C LEU A 20 -1.22 -4.70 13.30
N GLU A 21 -1.00 -4.99 14.59
CA GLU A 21 -0.24 -4.15 15.52
C GLU A 21 1.13 -3.67 14.97
N PRO A 22 1.96 -4.50 14.29
CA PRO A 22 3.23 -4.02 13.75
C PRO A 22 3.08 -2.91 12.69
N LEU A 23 2.05 -3.00 11.85
CA LEU A 23 1.77 -1.98 10.83
C LEU A 23 1.21 -0.72 11.48
N ALA A 24 0.26 -0.87 12.41
CA ALA A 24 -0.30 0.23 13.18
C ALA A 24 0.82 1.05 13.85
N LYS A 25 1.73 0.38 14.57
CA LYS A 25 2.85 1.01 15.25
C LYS A 25 3.82 1.69 14.29
N HIS A 26 4.16 1.06 13.16
CA HIS A 26 5.07 1.65 12.18
C HIS A 26 4.56 3.00 11.66
N PHE A 27 3.27 3.09 11.28
CA PHE A 27 2.69 4.31 10.74
C PHE A 27 2.32 5.36 11.79
N GLU A 28 2.20 4.96 13.07
CA GLU A 28 2.15 5.90 14.18
C GLU A 28 3.50 6.58 14.40
N GLU A 29 4.60 5.80 14.41
CA GLU A 29 5.96 6.32 14.57
C GLU A 29 6.48 7.06 13.32
N ASN A 30 6.00 6.66 12.13
CA ASN A 30 6.44 7.19 10.84
C ASN A 30 5.22 7.63 10.02
N PRO A 31 4.59 8.76 10.37
CA PRO A 31 3.42 9.25 9.67
C PRO A 31 3.75 9.61 8.21
N LEU A 32 2.80 9.40 7.32
CA LEU A 32 2.97 9.71 5.91
C LEU A 32 3.20 11.21 5.68
N PRO A 33 4.16 11.59 4.83
CA PRO A 33 4.32 12.98 4.44
C PRO A 33 3.10 13.42 3.63
N SER A 34 2.67 14.68 3.82
CA SER A 34 1.47 15.23 3.17
C SER A 34 1.46 15.10 1.64
N GLY A 35 2.65 15.17 1.02
CA GLY A 35 2.82 14.95 -0.42
C GLY A 35 2.57 13.50 -0.85
N ALA A 36 2.92 12.51 -0.02
CA ALA A 36 2.63 11.10 -0.29
C ALA A 36 1.13 10.79 -0.17
N CYS A 37 0.42 11.46 0.75
CA CYS A 37 -1.02 11.27 0.89
C CYS A 37 -1.79 11.58 -0.40
N LYS A 38 -1.32 12.54 -1.21
CA LYS A 38 -1.93 12.89 -2.51
C LYS A 38 -1.72 11.81 -3.58
N LEU A 39 -0.75 10.92 -3.39
CA LEU A 39 -0.36 9.87 -4.35
C LEU A 39 -1.02 8.52 -4.05
N ILE A 40 -1.62 8.38 -2.89
CA ILE A 40 -2.35 7.17 -2.54
C ILE A 40 -3.57 7.05 -3.45
N ASP A 41 -3.80 5.84 -3.95
CA ASP A 41 -4.83 5.52 -4.93
C ASP A 41 -4.74 6.34 -6.24
N LEU A 42 -3.62 7.02 -6.55
CA LEU A 42 -3.47 7.78 -7.80
C LEU A 42 -3.73 6.89 -9.03
N LEU A 43 -4.49 7.40 -10.00
CA LEU A 43 -4.71 6.69 -11.25
C LEU A 43 -3.41 6.69 -12.06
N GLY A 44 -3.11 5.59 -12.76
CA GLY A 44 -1.82 5.42 -13.45
C GLY A 44 -1.57 6.37 -14.63
N ASP A 45 -2.60 7.11 -15.06
CA ASP A 45 -2.57 8.13 -16.10
C ASP A 45 -2.39 9.56 -15.55
N VAL A 46 -2.39 9.74 -14.22
CA VAL A 46 -2.20 11.04 -13.58
C VAL A 46 -0.74 11.18 -13.15
N PHE A 47 -0.01 12.06 -13.84
CA PHE A 47 1.33 12.47 -13.44
C PHE A 47 1.21 13.70 -12.54
N LEU A 48 1.48 13.51 -11.24
CA LEU A 48 1.74 14.62 -10.34
C LEU A 48 3.24 14.90 -10.39
N ASP A 49 3.62 16.18 -10.47
CA ASP A 49 5.02 16.59 -10.40
C ASP A 49 5.49 16.39 -8.94
N THR A 50 5.77 15.14 -8.62
CA THR A 50 6.18 14.72 -7.28
C THR A 50 7.66 14.92 -7.19
N GLU A 51 8.07 16.08 -6.70
CA GLU A 51 9.47 16.48 -6.54
C GLU A 51 10.33 15.53 -5.68
N ASP A 52 9.83 14.40 -5.15
CA ASP A 52 10.65 13.43 -4.41
C ASP A 52 10.21 11.98 -4.60
N ASP A 53 11.14 11.13 -5.03
CA ASP A 53 11.04 9.66 -5.04
C ASP A 53 10.56 9.11 -3.68
N ILE A 54 10.96 9.76 -2.59
CA ILE A 54 10.57 9.41 -1.21
C ILE A 54 9.05 9.44 -1.02
N LYS A 55 8.35 10.40 -1.64
CA LYS A 55 6.88 10.55 -1.51
C LYS A 55 6.14 9.42 -2.24
N VAL A 56 6.65 9.02 -3.40
CA VAL A 56 6.11 7.90 -4.19
C VAL A 56 6.27 6.59 -3.43
N VAL A 57 7.47 6.35 -2.87
CA VAL A 57 7.75 5.15 -2.08
C VAL A 57 6.86 5.07 -0.84
N ALA A 58 6.69 6.18 -0.11
CA ALA A 58 5.83 6.22 1.07
C ALA A 58 4.36 5.92 0.74
N ALA A 59 3.83 6.49 -0.34
CA ALA A 59 2.46 6.23 -0.79
C ALA A 59 2.25 4.77 -1.24
N ALA A 60 3.24 4.21 -1.95
CA ALA A 60 3.23 2.81 -2.37
C ALA A 60 3.27 1.87 -1.16
N LEU A 61 4.12 2.17 -0.17
CA LEU A 61 4.25 1.38 1.05
C LEU A 61 2.93 1.37 1.83
N TRP A 62 2.28 2.52 1.99
CA TRP A 62 0.94 2.59 2.60
C TRP A 62 -0.06 1.71 1.88
N THR A 63 -0.16 1.86 0.55
CA THR A 63 -1.13 1.11 -0.27
C THR A 63 -0.89 -0.40 -0.15
N LEU A 64 0.37 -0.84 -0.13
CA LEU A 64 0.73 -2.25 0.04
C LEU A 64 0.42 -2.75 1.45
N ALA A 65 0.70 -1.95 2.48
CA ALA A 65 0.38 -2.29 3.86
C ALA A 65 -1.12 -2.45 4.07
N VAL A 66 -1.94 -1.54 3.53
CA VAL A 66 -3.41 -1.63 3.59
C VAL A 66 -3.91 -2.90 2.88
N LYS A 67 -3.34 -3.24 1.72
CA LYS A 67 -3.69 -4.50 1.03
C LYS A 67 -3.33 -5.72 1.85
N TYR A 68 -2.15 -5.71 2.47
CA TYR A 68 -1.68 -6.81 3.32
C TYR A 68 -2.56 -7.00 4.55
N ASP A 69 -2.92 -5.90 5.21
CA ASP A 69 -3.78 -5.91 6.40
C ASP A 69 -5.18 -6.46 6.08
N ASN A 70 -5.71 -6.16 4.88
CA ASN A 70 -6.99 -6.70 4.42
C ASN A 70 -6.94 -8.14 3.89
N LEU A 71 -5.77 -8.79 3.78
CA LEU A 71 -5.70 -10.19 3.36
C LEU A 71 -6.36 -11.11 4.40
N PRO A 72 -7.11 -12.15 3.98
CA PRO A 72 -7.55 -13.21 4.87
C PRO A 72 -6.35 -13.83 5.62
N SER A 73 -6.53 -14.22 6.88
CA SER A 73 -5.44 -14.79 7.69
C SER A 73 -4.79 -16.02 7.06
N GLU A 74 -5.55 -16.79 6.27
CA GLU A 74 -5.08 -17.98 5.54
C GLU A 74 -4.17 -17.64 4.35
N GLU A 75 -4.33 -16.44 3.78
CA GLU A 75 -3.51 -15.94 2.66
C GLU A 75 -2.32 -15.11 3.14
N ARG A 76 -2.31 -14.72 4.41
CA ARG A 76 -1.20 -13.98 5.00
C ARG A 76 0.01 -14.92 5.14
N PRO A 77 1.17 -14.56 4.59
CA PRO A 77 2.41 -15.29 4.81
C PRO A 77 2.71 -15.45 6.30
N SER A 78 2.74 -16.70 6.78
CA SER A 78 3.03 -17.04 8.17
C SER A 78 4.52 -17.23 8.45
N ASP A 79 5.34 -17.34 7.41
CA ASP A 79 6.76 -17.59 7.52
C ASP A 79 7.53 -16.94 6.35
N ARG A 80 8.85 -16.84 6.54
CA ARG A 80 9.74 -16.17 5.59
C ARG A 80 9.74 -16.80 4.19
N GLU A 81 9.48 -18.10 4.06
CA GLU A 81 9.44 -18.77 2.76
C GLU A 81 8.11 -18.55 2.06
N THR A 82 6.99 -18.56 2.79
CA THR A 82 5.67 -18.19 2.24
C THR A 82 5.62 -16.71 1.83
N SER A 83 6.33 -15.80 2.52
CA SER A 83 6.39 -14.38 2.11
C SER A 83 7.11 -14.15 0.78
N ARG A 84 7.92 -15.11 0.32
CA ARG A 84 8.72 -15.01 -0.92
C ARG A 84 8.05 -15.66 -2.13
N LYS A 85 6.99 -16.47 -1.93
CA LYS A 85 6.26 -17.14 -3.00
C LYS A 85 5.07 -16.29 -3.46
N VAL A 86 5.35 -15.15 -4.06
CA VAL A 86 4.36 -14.42 -4.86
C VAL A 86 4.64 -14.74 -6.33
N GLY A 87 3.83 -15.63 -6.94
CA GLY A 87 3.83 -15.80 -8.39
C GLY A 87 4.07 -17.19 -8.99
N SER A 88 3.87 -18.31 -8.28
CA SER A 88 3.82 -19.60 -8.98
C SER A 88 2.45 -19.78 -9.66
N PRO A 89 2.36 -19.86 -11.00
CA PRO A 89 1.13 -20.27 -11.64
C PRO A 89 0.79 -21.70 -11.21
N PRO A 90 -0.49 -22.12 -11.21
CA PRO A 90 -0.85 -23.48 -10.89
C PRO A 90 -0.12 -24.42 -11.84
N SER A 91 0.80 -25.23 -11.29
CA SER A 91 1.41 -26.35 -11.98
C SER A 91 0.28 -27.26 -12.39
N LYS A 92 -0.16 -27.20 -13.66
CA LYS A 92 -1.05 -28.21 -14.21
C LYS A 92 -0.28 -29.53 -14.16
N THR A 93 -0.63 -30.38 -13.20
CA THR A 93 -0.25 -31.80 -13.21
C THR A 93 -0.79 -32.37 -14.51
N ARG A 94 0.10 -32.57 -15.49
CA ARG A 94 -0.22 -33.26 -16.72
C ARG A 94 -0.14 -34.74 -16.38
N GLU A 95 -1.28 -35.34 -16.05
CA GLU A 95 -1.41 -36.79 -16.01
C GLU A 95 -1.11 -37.34 -17.41
N VAL A 96 -0.17 -38.28 -17.47
CA VAL A 96 0.07 -39.20 -18.59
C VAL A 96 0.06 -40.60 -18.02
#